data_AF-E6YMG7-F1
#
_entry.id   AF-E6YMG7-F1
#
_cell.length_a   1.000
_cell.length_b   1.000
_cell.length_c   1.000
_cell.angle_alpha   90.00
_cell.angle_beta   90.00
_cell.angle_gamma   90.00
#
_symmetry.space_group_name_H-M   'P 1'
#
loop_
_entity.id
_entity.type
_entity.pdbx_description
1 polymer ?
#
loop_
_entity_poly.entity_id
_entity_poly.type
_entity_poly.pdbx_seq_one_letter_code
_entity_poly.pdbx_strand_id
1 'polypeptide(L)'
;MAADQLAIEMRAKHFGLTIEQAKNSLSGTYIGRLYLHSKLNQDQYDAAQKYLQIKNDYLCAKGLPYAIYDDFSPSSNEEAQKQWIKKATNCYEGMKEVIKEAQCFYHQYNLHSALQYLVVEDKTLPHLVPSLHIVLNALHKHFTQNR
;
A
#
# COMPACT_ATOMS: atom_id res chain seq x y z
N MET A 1 -16.81 -18.75 -18.50
CA MET A 1 -15.91 -19.92 -18.50
C MET A 1 -14.78 -19.82 -19.53
N ALA A 2 -15.02 -19.82 -20.85
CA ALA A 2 -13.91 -19.70 -21.83
C ALA A 2 -13.22 -18.30 -21.82
N ALA A 3 -14.00 -17.23 -21.64
CA ALA A 3 -13.47 -15.87 -21.56
C ALA A 3 -12.63 -15.62 -20.30
N ASP A 4 -13.00 -16.22 -19.16
CA ASP A 4 -12.27 -16.08 -17.89
C ASP A 4 -10.92 -16.77 -17.95
N GLN A 5 -10.87 -17.96 -18.55
CA GLN A 5 -9.64 -18.72 -18.74
C GLN A 5 -8.68 -17.98 -19.67
N LEU A 6 -9.17 -17.43 -20.80
CA LEU A 6 -8.37 -16.61 -21.70
C LEU A 6 -7.83 -15.35 -21.01
N ALA A 7 -8.64 -14.69 -20.17
CA ALA A 7 -8.19 -13.52 -19.40
C ALA A 7 -7.07 -13.87 -18.39
N ILE A 8 -7.18 -15.03 -17.73
CA ILE A 8 -6.14 -15.53 -16.82
C ILE A 8 -4.84 -15.82 -17.59
N GLU A 9 -4.92 -16.47 -18.75
CA GLU A 9 -3.77 -16.76 -19.59
C GLU A 9 -3.09 -15.49 -20.13
N MET A 10 -3.89 -14.52 -20.59
CA MET A 10 -3.38 -13.23 -21.03
C MET A 10 -2.68 -12.48 -19.89
N ARG A 11 -3.24 -12.50 -18.68
CA ARG A 11 -2.61 -11.91 -17.49
C ARG A 11 -1.30 -12.61 -17.12
N ALA A 12 -1.30 -13.94 -17.12
CA ALA A 12 -0.11 -14.76 -16.86
C ALA A 12 1.02 -14.42 -17.84
N LYS A 13 0.70 -14.37 -19.14
CA LYS A 13 1.66 -14.00 -20.19
C LYS A 13 2.14 -12.56 -20.06
N HIS A 14 1.22 -11.62 -19.84
CA HIS A 14 1.56 -10.19 -19.80
C HIS A 14 2.48 -9.86 -18.60
N PHE A 15 2.26 -10.49 -17.46
CA PHE A 15 3.01 -10.21 -16.23
C PHE A 15 4.07 -11.25 -15.88
N GLY A 16 4.30 -12.27 -16.72
CA GLY A 16 5.25 -13.35 -16.43
C GLY A 16 4.90 -14.11 -15.14
N LEU A 17 3.61 -14.38 -14.93
CA LEU A 17 3.10 -15.16 -13.80
C LEU A 17 2.77 -16.58 -14.24
N THR A 18 2.76 -17.53 -13.30
CA THR A 18 2.09 -18.81 -13.53
C THR A 18 0.57 -18.61 -13.66
N ILE A 19 -0.13 -19.57 -14.27
CA ILE A 19 -1.60 -19.55 -14.36
C ILE A 19 -2.23 -19.47 -12.96
N GLU A 20 -1.65 -20.16 -11.98
CA GLU A 20 -2.12 -20.16 -10.60
C GLU A 20 -1.95 -18.79 -9.93
N GLN A 21 -0.78 -18.17 -10.11
CA GLN A 21 -0.53 -16.80 -9.64
C GLN A 21 -1.43 -15.77 -10.35
N ALA A 22 -1.73 -15.94 -11.63
CA ALA A 22 -2.61 -15.04 -12.38
C ALA A 22 -4.10 -15.14 -11.96
N LYS A 23 -4.50 -16.25 -11.33
CA LYS A 23 -5.82 -16.40 -10.68
C LYS A 23 -5.90 -15.67 -9.34
N ASN A 24 -4.77 -15.45 -8.69
CA ASN A 24 -4.71 -14.73 -7.42
C ASN A 24 -5.09 -13.25 -7.63
N SER A 25 -5.97 -12.71 -6.79
CA SER A 25 -6.37 -11.29 -6.83
C SER A 25 -5.18 -10.34 -6.70
N LEU A 26 -4.11 -10.76 -6.01
CA LEU A 26 -2.85 -10.02 -5.88
C LEU A 26 -2.18 -9.73 -7.23
N SER A 27 -2.43 -10.53 -8.27
CA SER A 27 -1.91 -10.26 -9.61
C SER A 27 -2.42 -8.95 -10.23
N GLY A 28 -3.53 -8.42 -9.70
CA GLY A 28 -4.15 -7.18 -10.14
C GLY A 28 -3.34 -5.93 -9.81
N THR A 29 -2.47 -5.97 -8.79
CA THR A 29 -1.67 -4.81 -8.36
C THR A 29 -0.18 -5.07 -8.54
N TYR A 30 0.60 -4.03 -8.77
CA TYR A 30 2.04 -4.12 -8.92
C TYR A 30 2.72 -4.62 -7.64
N ILE A 31 2.33 -4.12 -6.46
CA ILE A 31 2.84 -4.66 -5.18
C ILE A 31 2.49 -6.14 -4.98
N GLY A 32 1.29 -6.56 -5.37
CA GLY A 32 0.89 -7.96 -5.29
C GLY A 32 1.69 -8.83 -6.27
N ARG A 33 1.95 -8.35 -7.49
CA ARG A 33 2.85 -9.02 -8.44
C ARG A 33 4.28 -9.14 -7.91
N LEU A 34 4.83 -8.09 -7.31
CA LEU A 34 6.15 -8.13 -6.70
C LEU A 34 6.22 -9.17 -5.57
N TYR A 35 5.18 -9.28 -4.75
CA TYR A 35 5.08 -10.31 -3.72
C TYR A 35 4.98 -11.72 -4.32
N LEU A 36 4.13 -11.94 -5.33
CA LEU A 36 4.01 -13.23 -6.02
C LEU A 36 5.32 -13.67 -6.69
N HIS A 37 6.13 -12.73 -7.17
CA HIS A 37 7.48 -12.99 -7.69
C HIS A 37 8.57 -13.09 -6.62
N SER A 38 8.21 -13.10 -5.34
CA SER A 38 9.15 -13.09 -4.20
C SER A 38 10.13 -11.92 -4.23
N LYS A 39 9.77 -10.82 -4.92
CA LYS A 39 10.49 -9.55 -4.90
C LYS A 39 10.14 -8.71 -3.68
N LEU A 40 9.00 -8.96 -3.04
CA LEU A 40 8.70 -8.48 -1.69
C LEU A 40 8.48 -9.69 -0.79
N ASN A 41 8.86 -9.58 0.48
CA ASN A 41 8.46 -10.56 1.49
C ASN A 41 7.09 -10.19 2.10
N GLN A 42 6.58 -11.06 2.97
CA GLN A 42 5.29 -10.87 3.65
C GLN A 42 5.25 -9.54 4.42
N ASP A 43 6.27 -9.26 5.22
CA ASP A 43 6.34 -8.06 6.07
C ASP A 43 6.26 -6.76 5.26
N GLN A 44 6.95 -6.72 4.12
CA GLN A 44 6.93 -5.59 3.20
C GLN A 44 5.59 -5.45 2.50
N TYR A 45 5.01 -6.57 2.04
CA TYR A 45 3.68 -6.57 1.45
C TYR A 45 2.63 -6.07 2.44
N ASP A 46 2.65 -6.56 3.68
CA ASP A 46 1.73 -6.14 4.75
C ASP A 46 1.93 -4.67 5.12
N ALA A 47 3.18 -4.18 5.14
CA ALA A 47 3.46 -2.77 5.35
C ALA A 47 2.89 -1.89 4.22
N ALA A 48 2.93 -2.36 2.97
CA ALA A 48 2.33 -1.64 1.84
C ALA A 48 0.79 -1.58 1.96
N GLN A 49 0.15 -2.69 2.36
CA GLN A 49 -1.29 -2.71 2.63
C GLN A 49 -1.67 -1.76 3.77
N LYS A 50 -0.93 -1.81 4.88
CA LYS A 50 -1.17 -0.93 6.04
C LYS A 50 -0.94 0.55 5.71
N TYR A 51 0.04 0.87 4.85
CA TYR A 51 0.23 2.21 4.32
C TYR A 51 -1.00 2.71 3.55
N LEU A 52 -1.56 1.89 2.65
CA LEU A 52 -2.78 2.23 1.91
C LEU A 52 -3.98 2.44 2.84
N GLN A 53 -4.14 1.57 3.84
CA GLN A 53 -5.18 1.69 4.85
C GLN A 53 -5.07 3.02 5.63
N ILE A 54 -3.91 3.32 6.22
CA ILE A 54 -3.72 4.55 7.00
C ILE A 54 -3.93 5.80 6.13
N LYS A 55 -3.47 5.76 4.86
CA LYS A 55 -3.71 6.86 3.92
C LYS A 55 -5.20 7.04 3.64
N ASN A 56 -5.95 5.96 3.41
CA ASN A 56 -7.38 6.03 3.17
C ASN A 56 -8.14 6.53 4.41
N ASP A 57 -7.83 5.99 5.60
CA ASP A 57 -8.44 6.42 6.87
C ASP A 57 -8.27 7.93 7.08
N TYR A 58 -7.09 8.46 6.76
CA TYR A 58 -6.82 9.90 6.81
C TYR A 58 -7.69 10.69 5.80
N LEU A 59 -7.80 10.23 4.55
CA LEU A 59 -8.65 10.88 3.55
C LEU A 59 -10.12 10.91 4.00
N CYS A 60 -10.64 9.78 4.50
CA CYS A 60 -11.98 9.70 5.08
C CYS A 60 -12.14 10.64 6.27
N ALA A 61 -11.18 10.66 7.21
CA ALA A 61 -11.22 11.51 8.40
C ALA A 61 -11.20 13.02 8.06
N LYS A 62 -10.64 13.39 6.91
CA LYS A 62 -10.58 14.78 6.43
C LYS A 62 -11.65 15.12 5.40
N GLY A 63 -12.51 14.16 5.01
CA GLY A 63 -13.50 14.35 3.95
C GLY A 63 -12.87 14.73 2.60
N LEU A 64 -11.67 14.22 2.30
CA LEU A 64 -10.93 14.58 1.10
C LEU A 64 -11.40 13.77 -0.12
N PRO A 65 -11.21 14.30 -1.35
CA PRO A 65 -11.42 13.54 -2.57
C PRO A 65 -10.58 12.25 -2.60
N TYR A 66 -11.05 11.25 -3.36
CA TYR A 66 -10.41 9.93 -3.51
C TYR A 66 -10.41 9.04 -2.26
N ALA A 67 -11.06 9.47 -1.17
CA ALA A 67 -11.37 8.60 -0.05
C ALA A 67 -12.29 7.45 -0.51
N ILE A 68 -11.91 6.22 -0.19
CA ILE A 68 -12.73 5.03 -0.39
C ILE A 68 -13.53 4.81 0.90
N TYR A 69 -14.85 4.91 0.78
CA TYR A 69 -15.79 4.76 1.91
C TYR A 69 -16.45 3.37 1.96
N ASP A 70 -16.03 2.44 1.11
CA ASP A 70 -16.46 1.04 1.23
C ASP A 70 -16.13 0.58 2.66
N ASP A 71 -17.17 0.13 3.39
CA ASP A 71 -17.17 -0.22 4.82
C ASP A 71 -17.12 0.93 5.85
N PHE A 72 -17.13 2.20 5.43
CA PHE A 72 -17.23 3.32 6.37
C PHE A 72 -18.69 3.54 6.82
N SER A 73 -19.03 3.01 7.99
CA SER A 73 -20.26 3.40 8.70
C SER A 73 -19.92 4.51 9.70
N PRO A 74 -20.35 5.77 9.48
CA PRO A 74 -20.17 6.81 10.48
C PRO A 74 -20.82 6.37 11.78
N SER A 75 -20.06 6.42 12.88
CA SER A 75 -20.64 6.15 14.20
C SER A 75 -21.74 7.18 14.47
N SER A 76 -22.89 6.72 14.97
CA SER A 76 -23.92 7.62 15.48
C SER A 76 -23.49 8.36 16.75
N ASN A 77 -22.35 7.98 17.34
CA ASN A 77 -21.73 8.65 18.48
C ASN A 77 -20.66 9.65 18.02
N GLU A 78 -20.97 10.93 18.18
CA GLU A 78 -20.10 12.05 17.80
C GLU A 78 -18.73 12.00 18.49
N GLU A 79 -18.66 11.57 19.75
CA GLU A 79 -17.40 11.48 20.50
C GLU A 79 -16.51 10.35 19.95
N ALA A 80 -17.11 9.20 19.63
CA ALA A 80 -16.38 8.10 18.98
C ALA A 80 -15.85 8.52 17.60
N GLN A 81 -16.64 9.30 16.85
CA GLN A 81 -16.21 9.85 15.56
C GLN A 81 -15.03 10.81 15.72
N LYS A 82 -15.07 11.74 16.69
CA LYS A 82 -13.96 12.67 16.97
C LYS A 82 -12.68 11.93 17.36
N GLN A 83 -12.78 10.91 18.20
CA GLN A 83 -11.63 10.09 18.61
C GLN A 83 -11.04 9.31 17.42
N TRP A 84 -11.88 8.76 16.56
CA TRP A 84 -11.42 8.09 15.34
C TRP A 84 -10.71 9.06 14.38
N ILE A 85 -11.28 10.24 14.12
CA ILE A 85 -10.64 11.28 13.27
C ILE A 85 -9.27 11.67 13.82
N LYS A 86 -9.17 11.87 15.14
CA LYS A 86 -7.91 12.19 15.81
C LYS A 86 -6.89 11.07 15.67
N LYS A 87 -7.31 9.82 15.87
CA LYS A 87 -6.45 8.63 15.72
C LYS A 87 -5.94 8.49 14.28
N ALA A 88 -6.83 8.55 13.29
CA ALA A 88 -6.47 8.45 11.87
C ALA A 88 -5.48 9.56 11.46
N THR A 89 -5.72 10.80 11.92
CA THR A 89 -4.80 11.92 11.71
C THR A 89 -3.42 11.65 12.33
N ASN A 90 -3.37 11.22 13.59
CA ASN A 90 -2.10 10.95 14.28
C ASN A 90 -1.33 9.79 13.63
N CYS A 91 -2.00 8.71 13.23
CA CYS A 91 -1.37 7.58 12.53
C CYS A 91 -0.75 8.02 11.21
N TYR A 92 -1.45 8.85 10.43
CA TYR A 92 -0.94 9.34 9.15
C TYR A 92 0.25 10.31 9.32
N GLU A 93 0.19 11.22 10.28
CA GLU A 93 1.32 12.12 10.56
C GLU A 93 2.55 11.37 11.09
N GLY A 94 2.35 10.39 11.99
CA GLY A 94 3.45 9.52 12.45
C GLY A 94 4.09 8.74 11.31
N MET A 95 3.28 8.19 10.41
CA MET A 95 3.75 7.52 9.20
C MET A 95 4.55 8.44 8.28
N LYS A 96 4.10 9.70 8.10
CA LYS A 96 4.83 10.71 7.30
C LYS A 96 6.18 11.05 7.89
N GLU A 97 6.28 11.22 9.21
CA GLU A 97 7.57 11.51 9.85
C GLU A 97 8.55 10.35 9.69
N VAL A 98 8.10 9.09 9.79
CA VAL A 98 8.97 7.92 9.52
C VAL A 98 9.51 7.93 8.09
N ILE A 99 8.66 8.22 7.10
CA ILE A 99 9.08 8.28 5.69
C ILE A 99 10.11 9.41 5.51
N LYS A 100 9.88 10.56 6.12
CA LYS A 100 10.77 11.72 6.09
C LYS A 100 12.12 11.42 6.75
N GLU A 101 12.13 10.84 7.94
CA GLU A 101 13.34 10.41 8.62
C GLU A 101 14.13 9.41 7.77
N ALA A 102 13.46 8.37 7.25
CA ALA A 102 14.09 7.42 6.34
C ALA A 102 14.67 8.11 5.09
N GLN A 103 13.96 9.07 4.51
CA GLN A 103 14.42 9.82 3.34
C GLN A 103 15.68 10.66 3.65
N CYS A 104 15.80 11.21 4.87
CA CYS A 104 17.01 11.89 5.31
C CYS A 104 18.22 10.95 5.38
N PHE A 105 18.04 9.72 5.88
CA PHE A 105 19.11 8.73 5.93
C PHE A 105 19.47 8.20 4.53
N TYR A 106 18.47 7.95 3.69
CA TYR A 106 18.60 7.33 2.37
C TYR A 106 18.44 8.36 1.23
N HIS A 107 19.17 9.48 1.32
CA HIS A 107 19.05 10.64 0.42
C HIS A 107 19.23 10.33 -1.08
N GLN A 108 19.96 9.26 -1.43
CA GLN A 108 20.16 8.82 -2.81
C GLN A 108 18.96 8.08 -3.42
N TYR A 109 17.98 7.68 -2.60
CA TYR A 109 16.75 7.02 -3.02
C TYR A 109 15.59 8.01 -3.03
N ASN A 110 14.54 7.70 -3.79
CA ASN A 110 13.32 8.48 -3.81
C ASN A 110 12.17 7.66 -3.20
N LEU A 111 12.06 7.71 -1.87
CA LEU A 111 11.12 6.90 -1.10
C LEU A 111 9.67 7.35 -1.33
N HIS A 112 9.45 8.66 -1.42
CA HIS A 112 8.14 9.24 -1.71
C HIS A 112 7.62 8.82 -3.08
N SER A 113 8.45 8.92 -4.13
CA SER A 113 8.03 8.47 -5.47
C SER A 113 7.80 6.97 -5.55
N ALA A 114 8.56 6.16 -4.79
CA ALA A 114 8.31 4.72 -4.73
C ALA A 114 6.92 4.41 -4.16
N LEU A 115 6.53 5.02 -3.04
CA LEU A 115 5.19 4.85 -2.48
C LEU A 115 4.11 5.41 -3.40
N GLN A 116 4.29 6.62 -3.92
CA GLN A 116 3.29 7.26 -4.76
C GLN A 116 3.06 6.48 -6.06
N TYR A 117 4.12 6.16 -6.80
CA TYR A 117 3.96 5.53 -8.11
C TYR A 117 3.71 4.03 -8.02
N LEU A 118 4.44 3.30 -7.18
CA LEU A 118 4.33 1.84 -7.15
C LEU A 118 3.15 1.36 -6.32
N VAL A 119 2.81 2.07 -5.24
CA VAL A 119 1.78 1.61 -4.27
C VAL A 119 0.45 2.30 -4.49
N VAL A 120 0.43 3.62 -4.68
CA VAL A 120 -0.83 4.38 -4.81
C VAL A 120 -1.34 4.38 -6.25
N GLU A 121 -0.47 4.64 -7.23
CA GLU A 121 -0.85 4.74 -8.65
C GLU A 121 -0.70 3.43 -9.44
N ASP A 122 -0.25 2.36 -8.79
CA ASP A 122 -0.02 1.03 -9.37
C ASP A 122 0.87 1.01 -10.64
N LYS A 123 1.77 1.99 -10.79
CA LYS A 123 2.69 2.08 -11.92
C LYS A 123 3.80 1.05 -11.80
N THR A 124 4.12 0.41 -12.92
CA THR A 124 5.22 -0.57 -13.00
C THR A 124 6.53 0.17 -13.31
N LEU A 125 7.25 0.64 -12.27
CA LEU A 125 8.55 1.30 -12.40
C LEU A 125 9.65 0.50 -11.66
N PRO A 126 10.27 -0.51 -12.32
CA PRO A 126 11.23 -1.42 -11.67
C PRO A 126 12.42 -0.72 -10.99
N HIS A 127 12.87 0.42 -11.52
CA HIS A 127 13.98 1.18 -10.96
C HIS A 127 13.67 1.80 -9.58
N LEU A 128 12.39 1.90 -9.17
CA LEU A 128 11.99 2.38 -7.85
C LEU A 128 11.83 1.26 -6.81
N VAL A 129 11.95 -0.01 -7.20
CA VAL A 129 11.79 -1.15 -6.28
C VAL A 129 12.82 -1.15 -5.14
N PRO A 130 14.11 -0.80 -5.34
CA PRO A 130 15.05 -0.65 -4.23
C PRO A 130 14.62 0.40 -3.20
N SER A 131 14.12 1.55 -3.67
CA SER A 131 13.55 2.59 -2.80
C SER A 131 12.33 2.07 -2.03
N LEU A 132 11.49 1.26 -2.70
CA LEU A 132 10.30 0.65 -2.09
C LEU A 132 10.67 -0.27 -0.93
N HIS A 133 11.70 -1.12 -1.09
CA HIS A 133 12.17 -1.97 0.01
C HIS A 133 12.56 -1.19 1.25
N ILE A 134 13.31 -0.11 1.07
CA ILE A 134 13.82 0.72 2.17
C ILE A 134 12.65 1.31 2.95
N VAL A 135 11.70 1.95 2.25
CA VAL A 135 10.58 2.61 2.91
C VAL A 135 9.61 1.61 3.54
N LEU A 136 9.35 0.46 2.90
CA LEU A 136 8.49 -0.58 3.48
C LEU A 136 9.10 -1.23 4.73
N ASN A 137 10.42 -1.43 4.77
CA ASN A 137 11.10 -1.91 5.98
C ASN A 137 11.00 -0.89 7.13
N ALA A 138 11.19 0.40 6.84
CA ALA A 138 11.05 1.47 7.83
C ALA A 138 9.61 1.54 8.38
N LEU A 139 8.62 1.47 7.50
CA LEU A 139 7.20 1.45 7.86
C LEU A 139 6.83 0.20 8.67
N HIS A 140 7.27 -0.99 8.26
CA HIS A 140 7.03 -2.23 8.99
C HIS A 140 7.56 -2.15 10.43
N LYS A 141 8.79 -1.63 10.61
CA LYS A 141 9.37 -1.40 11.93
C LYS A 141 8.51 -0.45 12.77
N HIS A 142 8.08 0.68 12.20
CA HIS A 142 7.19 1.62 12.90
C HIS A 142 5.86 0.96 13.30
N PHE A 143 5.28 0.16 12.41
CA PHE A 143 3.99 -0.50 12.64
C PHE A 143 4.02 -1.63 13.66
N THR A 144 5.19 -2.23 13.88
CA THR A 144 5.41 -3.29 14.87
C THR A 144 5.82 -2.73 16.24
N GLN A 145 6.52 -1.61 16.27
CA GLN A 145 6.92 -0.93 17.52
C GLN A 145 5.78 -0.17 18.19
N ASN A 146 4.82 0.34 17.42
CA ASN A 146 3.66 1.09 17.92
C ASN A 146 2.38 0.23 18.05
N ARG A 147 2.55 -1.08 18.27
CA ARG A 147 1.45 -2.03 18.44
C ARG A 147 1.23 -2.35 19.91
#